data_AF-G2ZJW9-F1
#
_entry.id   AF-G2ZJW9-F1
#
_cell.length_a   1.000
_cell.length_b   1.000
_cell.length_c   1.000
_cell.angle_alpha   90.00
_cell.angle_beta   90.00
_cell.angle_gamma   90.00
#
_symmetry.space_group_name_H-M   'P 1'
#
loop_
_entity.id
_entity.type
_entity.pdbx_description
1 polymer ?
#
loop_
_entity_poly.entity_id
_entity_poly.type
_entity_poly.pdbx_seq_one_letter_code
_entity_poly.pdbx_strand_id
1 'polypeptide(L)' 'MAHPDVLLAIVQNGNDLTLTSAVSPDTLRRLANAAQQSGARLNVTTQLHPDLIRELLAFGKAISFVDGLANFKKD' A
#
# COMPACT_ATOMS: atom_id res chain seq x y z
N MET A 1 7.32 15.73 -6.57
CA MET A 1 7.20 14.62 -5.60
C MET A 1 5.91 14.86 -4.82
N ALA A 2 4.95 13.93 -4.83
CA ALA A 2 3.72 14.11 -4.04
C ALA A 2 4.10 14.09 -2.55
N HIS A 3 3.61 15.07 -1.78
CA HIS A 3 3.87 15.10 -0.34
C HIS A 3 3.11 13.94 0.31
N PRO A 4 3.75 13.11 1.16
CA PRO A 4 3.10 11.96 1.79
C PRO A 4 1.84 12.34 2.58
N ASP A 5 1.77 13.56 3.11
CA ASP A 5 0.59 14.09 3.82
C ASP A 5 -0.63 14.29 2.90
N VAL A 6 -0.42 14.65 1.63
CA VAL A 6 -1.52 14.77 0.66
C VAL A 6 -2.07 13.39 0.32
N LEU A 7 -1.18 12.42 0.10
CA LEU A 7 -1.59 11.02 -0.14
C LEU A 7 -2.36 10.45 1.05
N LEU A 8 -1.90 10.76 2.27
CA LEU A 8 -2.56 10.34 3.49
C LEU A 8 -3.96 10.96 3.62
N ALA A 9 -4.10 12.26 3.36
CA ALA A 9 -5.39 12.94 3.39
C ALA A 9 -6.37 12.34 2.36
N ILE A 10 -5.91 12.03 1.15
CA ILE A 10 -6.74 11.41 0.10
C ILE A 10 -7.31 10.06 0.59
N VAL A 11 -6.45 9.20 1.12
CA VAL A 11 -6.84 7.88 1.63
C VAL A 11 -7.74 8.01 2.85
N GLN A 12 -7.44 8.90 3.80
CA GLN A 12 -8.26 9.14 4.98
C GLN A 12 -9.68 9.61 4.64
N ASN A 13 -9.85 10.31 3.51
CA ASN A 13 -11.17 10.69 3.00
C ASN A 13 -11.93 9.53 2.33
N GLY A 14 -11.41 8.30 2.38
CA GLY A 14 -12.04 7.12 1.81
C GLY A 14 -11.78 6.91 0.32
N ASN A 15 -10.84 7.68 -0.27
CA ASN A 15 -10.52 7.54 -1.69
C ASN A 15 -9.48 6.46 -1.90
N ASP A 16 -9.73 5.59 -2.88
CA ASP A 16 -8.76 4.61 -3.33
C ASP A 16 -7.52 5.30 -3.91
N LEU A 17 -6.34 4.76 -3.60
CA LEU A 17 -5.07 5.31 -4.03
C LEU A 17 -4.24 4.24 -4.74
N THR A 18 -3.73 4.56 -5.93
CA THR A 18 -2.80 3.68 -6.65
C THR A 18 -1.41 4.31 -6.65
N LEU A 19 -0.46 3.60 -6.04
CA LEU A 19 0.95 3.97 -5.96
C LEU A 19 1.72 3.30 -7.10
N THR A 20 2.10 4.11 -8.09
CA THR A 20 2.92 3.69 -9.25
C THR A 20 4.40 4.01 -9.08
N SER A 21 4.76 4.70 -8.00
CA SER A 21 6.12 5.15 -7.70
C SER A 21 6.56 4.62 -6.34
N ALA A 22 7.85 4.29 -6.21
CA ALA A 22 8.41 3.82 -4.96
C ALA A 22 8.22 4.88 -3.85
N VAL A 23 7.78 4.42 -2.70
CA VAL A 23 7.58 5.21 -1.48
C VAL A 23 8.28 4.49 -0.33
N SER A 24 8.65 5.24 0.72
CA SER A 24 9.30 4.62 1.87
C SER A 24 8.38 3.60 2.58
N PRO A 25 8.93 2.53 3.17
CA PRO A 25 8.16 1.54 3.93
C PRO A 25 7.27 2.16 5.02
N ASP A 26 7.78 3.17 5.75
CA ASP A 26 6.99 3.88 6.77
C ASP A 26 5.80 4.62 6.19
N THR A 27 5.95 5.21 4.99
CA THR A 27 4.83 5.86 4.30
C THR A 27 3.79 4.82 3.88
N LEU A 28 4.21 3.66 3.35
CA LEU A 28 3.31 2.57 3.00
C LEU A 28 2.51 2.06 4.20
N ARG A 29 3.16 1.85 5.35
CA ARG A 29 2.49 1.44 6.59
C ARG A 29 1.43 2.43 7.01
N ARG A 30 1.76 3.72 6.99
CA ARG A 30 0.81 4.81 7.32
C ARG A 30 -0.37 4.83 6.36
N LEU A 31 -0.13 4.70 5.05
CA LEU A 31 -1.17 4.68 4.03
C LEU A 31 -2.05 3.43 4.13
N ALA A 32 -1.47 2.25 4.37
CA ALA A 32 -2.21 1.01 4.54
C ALA A 32 -3.11 1.05 5.78
N ASN A 33 -2.60 1.57 6.90
CA ASN A 33 -3.40 1.78 8.11
C ASN A 33 -4.54 2.78 7.88
N ALA A 34 -4.25 3.90 7.20
CA ALA A 34 -5.29 4.87 6.84
C ALA A 34 -6.35 4.28 5.90
N ALA A 35 -5.95 3.44 4.94
CA ALA A 35 -6.87 2.76 4.03
C ALA A 35 -7.78 1.80 4.79
N GLN A 36 -7.23 1.04 5.73
CA GLN A 36 -8.01 0.15 6.58
C GLN A 36 -9.03 0.90 7.45
N GLN A 37 -8.64 2.04 8.02
CA GLN A 37 -9.51 2.85 8.88
C GLN A 37 -10.63 3.57 8.12
N SER A 38 -10.34 4.03 6.90
CA SER A 38 -11.29 4.78 6.05
C SER A 38 -12.17 3.89 5.18
N GLY A 39 -11.79 2.61 5.01
CA GLY A 39 -12.43 1.70 4.05
C GLY A 39 -11.94 1.88 2.61
N ALA A 40 -10.97 2.77 2.37
CA ALA A 40 -10.32 2.93 1.07
C ALA A 40 -9.45 1.71 0.71
N ARG A 41 -9.07 1.61 -0.57
CA ARG A 41 -8.13 0.63 -1.08
C ARG A 41 -6.84 1.27 -1.54
N LEU A 42 -5.72 0.69 -1.10
CA LEU A 42 -4.39 1.05 -1.55
C LEU A 42 -3.91 0.01 -2.56
N ASN A 43 -3.70 0.41 -3.81
CA ASN A 43 -3.07 -0.43 -4.83
C ASN A 43 -1.60 -0.05 -4.96
N VAL A 44 -0.69 -1.00 -4.80
CA VAL A 44 0.74 -0.76 -4.95
C VAL A 44 1.24 -1.52 -6.16
N THR A 45 1.80 -0.80 -7.14
CA THR A 45 2.27 -1.40 -8.40
C THR A 45 3.79 -1.46 -8.51
N THR A 46 4.48 -1.12 -7.42
CA THR A 46 5.93 -1.03 -7.36
C THR A 46 6.50 -2.27 -6.71
N GLN A 47 7.70 -2.69 -7.13
CA GLN A 47 8.41 -3.77 -6.47
C GLN A 47 8.69 -3.42 -5.00
N LEU A 48 8.28 -4.32 -4.10
CA LEU A 48 8.52 -4.24 -2.67
C LEU A 48 9.32 -5.45 -2.21
N HIS A 49 10.06 -5.30 -1.11
CA HIS A 49 10.71 -6.42 -0.46
C HIS A 49 9.66 -7.44 0.04
N PRO A 50 9.88 -8.76 -0.10
CA PRO A 50 8.93 -9.79 0.31
C PRO A 50 8.47 -9.68 1.77
N ASP A 51 9.38 -9.32 2.68
CA ASP A 51 9.04 -9.14 4.11
C ASP A 51 8.04 -8.00 4.32
N LEU A 52 8.19 -6.89 3.58
CA LEU A 52 7.27 -5.77 3.65
C LEU A 52 5.90 -6.14 3.07
N ILE A 53 5.87 -6.95 1.99
CA ILE A 53 4.62 -7.47 1.44
C ILE A 53 3.90 -8.32 2.50
N ARG A 54 4.61 -9.25 3.17
CA ARG A 54 4.05 -10.09 4.23
C ARG A 54 3.48 -9.27 5.39
N GLU A 55 4.21 -8.25 5.82
CA GLU A 55 3.74 -7.31 6.85
C GLU A 55 2.46 -6.60 6.41
N LEU A 56 2.46 -6.05 5.19
CA LEU A 56 1.34 -5.28 4.67
C LEU A 56 0.10 -6.15 4.34
N LEU A 57 0.27 -7.45 4.05
CA LEU A 57 -0.85 -8.37 3.87
C LEU A 57 -1.72 -8.51 5.14
N ALA A 58 -1.21 -8.17 6.32
CA ALA A 58 -2.01 -8.12 7.55
C ALA A 58 -3.16 -7.11 7.49
N PHE A 59 -3.06 -6.08 6.64
CA PHE A 59 -4.12 -5.09 6.40
C PHE A 59 -5.24 -5.62 5.49
N GLY A 60 -5.08 -6.84 4.96
CA GLY A 60 -6.12 -7.56 4.22
C GLY A 60 -6.65 -6.79 3.01
N LYS A 61 -7.97 -6.61 2.93
CA LYS A 61 -8.66 -5.99 1.78
C LYS A 61 -8.31 -4.51 1.55
N ALA A 62 -7.68 -3.85 2.52
CA ALA A 62 -7.29 -2.46 2.42
C ALA A 62 -6.09 -2.23 1.51
N ILE A 63 -5.31 -3.28 1.20
CA ILE A 63 -4.16 -3.18 0.31
C ILE A 63 -4.17 -4.30 -0.75
N SER A 64 -3.76 -3.96 -1.96
CA SER A 64 -3.58 -4.89 -3.07
C SER A 64 -2.26 -4.59 -3.78
N PHE A 65 -1.56 -5.63 -4.20
CA PHE A 65 -0.29 -5.51 -4.91
C PHE A 65 -0.51 -5.89 -6.37
N VAL A 66 -0.43 -4.90 -7.25
CA VAL A 66 -0.58 -5.08 -8.69
C VAL A 66 0.83 -5.17 -9.28
N ASP A 67 1.33 -6.39 -9.30
CA ASP A 67 2.58 -6.84 -9.92
C ASP A 67 3.84 -6.92 -9.04
N GLY A 68 4.44 -8.11 -9.06
CA GLY A 68 5.44 -8.64 -8.12
C GLY A 68 5.17 -10.10 -7.68
N LEU A 69 3.94 -10.60 -7.88
CA LEU A 69 3.58 -12.01 -7.64
C LEU A 69 4.23 -13.00 -8.62
N ALA A 70 4.88 -12.53 -9.69
CA ALA A 70 5.66 -13.41 -10.59
C ALA A 70 6.75 -14.22 -9.86
N ASN A 71 7.17 -13.80 -8.65
CA ASN A 71 8.19 -14.47 -7.84
C ASN A 71 7.75 -14.92 -6.44
N PHE A 72 6.45 -14.85 -6.08
CA PHE A 72 6.00 -15.38 -4.80
C PHE A 72 5.87 -16.90 -4.89
N LYS A 73 7.01 -17.61 -4.79
CA LYS A 73 7.00 -19.05 -4.53
C LYS A 73 6.59 -19.28 -3.08
N LYS A 74 5.45 -19.96 -2.92
CA LYS A 74 5.01 -20.54 -1.66
C LYS A 74 5.97 -21.68 -1.36
N ASP A 75 6.87 -21.48 -0.39
CA ASP A 75 7.65 -22.55 0.24
C ASP A 75 6.71 -23.50 0.99
#